data_AF-A0A7T5EYX7-F1
#
_entry.id   AF-A0A7T5EYX7-F1
#
_cell.length_a   1.000
_cell.length_b   1.000
_cell.length_c   1.000
_cell.angle_alpha   90.00
_cell.angle_beta   90.00
_cell.angle_gamma   90.00
#
_symmetry.space_group_name_H-M   'P 1'
#
loop_
_entity.id
_entity.type
_entity.pdbx_description
1 polymer ?
#
loop_
_entity_poly.entity_id
_entity_poly.type
_entity_poly.pdbx_seq_one_letter_code
_entity_poly.pdbx_strand_id
1 'polypeptide(L)' 'MELCQVKASDFRLLGYEEVNGGTVWDCVKSRNKGDIPLYQMVDAILSLQIGTLMNHLTISAYKGEFFEEDV' A
#
# COMPACT_ATOMS: atom_id res chain seq x y z
N MET A 1 9.99 6.06 1.68
CA MET A 1 8.92 6.44 0.74
C MET A 1 9.19 5.92 -0.68
N GLU A 2 10.43 5.96 -1.17
CA GLU A 2 10.77 5.53 -2.55
C GLU A 2 10.35 4.09 -2.90
N LEU A 3 10.60 3.09 -2.04
CA LEU A 3 10.20 1.71 -2.31
C LEU A 3 8.68 1.55 -2.51
N CYS A 4 7.87 2.30 -1.75
CA CYS A 4 6.43 2.28 -1.92
C CYS A 4 6.01 2.92 -3.25
N GLN A 5 6.73 3.95 -3.72
CA GLN A 5 6.48 4.57 -5.03
C GLN A 5 6.87 3.65 -6.19
N VAL A 6 7.97 2.90 -6.06
CA VAL A 6 8.35 1.86 -7.02
C VAL A 6 7.24 0.80 -7.11
N LYS A 7 6.81 0.25 -5.97
CA LYS A 7 5.71 -0.73 -5.94
C LYS A 7 4.39 -0.17 -6.48
N ALA A 8 4.05 1.08 -6.16
CA ALA A 8 2.88 1.74 -6.72
C ALA A 8 2.98 1.86 -8.25
N SER A 9 4.17 2.17 -8.77
CA SER A 9 4.41 2.23 -10.22
C SER A 9 4.23 0.87 -10.89
N ASP A 10 4.64 -0.24 -10.24
CA ASP A 10 4.34 -1.61 -10.73
C ASP A 10 2.82 -1.81 -10.87
N PHE A 11 2.05 -1.37 -9.88
CA PHE A 11 0.60 -1.51 -9.90
C PHE A 11 -0.06 -0.61 -10.95
N ARG A 12 0.44 0.62 -11.16
CA ARG A 12 -0.03 1.49 -12.24
C ARG A 12 0.21 0.87 -13.61
N LEU A 13 1.34 0.17 -13.81
CA LEU A 13 1.62 -0.54 -15.05
C LEU A 13 0.61 -1.68 -15.31
N LEU A 14 -0.03 -2.21 -14.26
CA LEU A 14 -1.11 -3.19 -14.36
C LEU A 14 -2.50 -2.56 -14.54
N GLY A 15 -2.59 -1.23 -14.69
CA GLY A 15 -3.84 -0.48 -14.89
C GLY A 15 -4.44 0.14 -13.62
N TYR A 16 -3.74 0.09 -12.48
CA TYR A 16 -4.19 0.69 -11.22
C TYR A 16 -3.61 2.10 -11.04
N GLU A 17 -4.04 3.03 -11.91
CA GLU A 17 -3.45 4.38 -12.03
C GLU A 17 -3.50 5.21 -10.73
N GLU A 18 -4.59 5.08 -9.97
CA GLU A 18 -4.84 5.84 -8.74
C GLU A 18 -3.99 5.38 -7.55
N VAL A 19 -3.32 4.22 -7.65
CA VAL A 19 -2.48 3.73 -6.55
C VAL A 19 -1.25 4.62 -6.39
N ASN A 20 -0.96 5.04 -5.15
CA ASN A 20 0.24 5.81 -4.83
C ASN A 20 1.05 5.18 -3.69
N GLY A 21 2.25 5.72 -3.45
CA GLY A 21 3.15 5.20 -2.42
C GLY A 21 2.56 5.26 -0.99
N GLY A 22 1.66 6.22 -0.71
CA GLY A 22 0.93 6.31 0.56
C GLY A 22 -0.01 5.11 0.73
N THR A 23 -0.82 4.81 -0.29
CA THR A 23 -1.72 3.65 -0.29
C THR A 23 -0.99 2.33 -0.03
N VAL A 24 0.17 2.16 -0.67
CA VAL A 24 1.04 0.99 -0.45
C VAL A 24 1.54 0.95 0.99
N TRP A 25 2.01 2.08 1.51
CA TRP A 25 2.52 2.17 2.88
C TRP A 25 1.45 1.85 3.92
N ASP A 26 0.24 2.40 3.78
CA ASP A 26 -0.86 2.17 4.72
C ASP A 26 -1.30 0.71 4.74
N CYS A 27 -1.36 0.08 3.55
CA CYS A 27 -1.63 -1.34 3.45
C CYS A 27 -0.56 -2.18 4.17
N VAL A 28 0.73 -1.90 3.93
CA VAL A 28 1.83 -2.63 4.59
C VAL A 28 1.82 -2.39 6.10
N LYS A 29 1.65 -1.15 6.54
CA LYS A 29 1.62 -0.76 7.95
C LYS A 29 0.45 -1.38 8.70
N SER A 30 -0.74 -1.45 8.10
CA SER A 30 -1.92 -2.06 8.73
C SER A 30 -1.74 -3.57 9.00
N ARG A 31 -0.90 -4.23 8.20
CA ARG A 31 -0.61 -5.68 8.28
C ARG A 31 0.57 -6.02 9.19
N ASN A 32 1.48 -5.08 9.42
CA ASN A 32 2.68 -5.29 10.21
C ASN A 32 2.62 -4.41 11.47
N LYS A 33 2.28 -5.02 12.61
CA LYS A 33 2.21 -4.33 13.90
C LYS A 33 3.49 -4.51 14.70
N GLY A 34 3.93 -3.43 15.35
CA GLY A 34 5.14 -3.42 16.19
C GLY A 34 6.43 -3.25 15.38
N ASP A 35 7.56 -3.40 16.06
CA ASP A 35 8.87 -3.27 15.43
C ASP A 35 9.23 -4.55 14.70
N ILE A 36 9.24 -4.48 13.37
CA ILE A 36 9.73 -5.56 12.51
C ILE A 36 11.14 -5.25 12.02
N PRO A 37 12.00 -6.26 11.81
CA PRO A 37 13.29 -6.06 11.17
C PRO A 37 13.16 -5.42 9.79
N LEU A 38 14.14 -4.60 9.41
CA LEU A 38 14.13 -3.86 8.14
C LEU A 38 13.93 -4.78 6.92
N TYR A 39 14.58 -5.95 6.89
CA TYR A 39 14.46 -6.88 5.76
C TYR A 39 13.02 -7.40 5.60
N GLN A 40 12.27 -7.57 6.69
CA GLN A 40 10.86 -7.97 6.63
C GLN A 40 9.98 -6.84 6.13
N MET A 41 10.29 -5.59 6.49
CA MET A 41 9.58 -4.42 5.94
C MET A 41 9.80 -4.29 4.43
N VAL A 42 11.04 -4.49 3.97
CA VAL A 42 11.36 -4.45 2.54
C VAL A 42 10.63 -5.56 1.79
N ASP A 43 10.66 -6.79 2.31
CA ASP A 43 9.92 -7.92 1.73
C ASP A 43 8.40 -7.64 1.70
N ALA A 44 7.84 -7.13 2.79
CA ALA A 44 6.41 -6.81 2.87
C ALA A 44 5.97 -5.77 1.82
N ILE A 45 6.84 -4.82 1.46
CA ILE A 45 6.58 -3.84 0.38
C ILE A 45 6.74 -4.47 -0.99
N LEU A 46 7.89 -5.11 -1.25
CA LEU A 46 8.24 -5.58 -2.60
C LEU A 46 7.43 -6.82 -3.02
N SER A 47 7.00 -7.62 -2.06
CA SER A 47 6.19 -8.83 -2.26
C SER A 47 4.69 -8.56 -2.15
N LEU A 48 4.27 -7.30 -1.90
CA LEU A 48 2.86 -6.92 -1.83
C LEU A 48 2.13 -7.26 -3.13
N GLN A 49 1.02 -7.98 -3.02
CA GLN A 49 0.17 -8.35 -4.14
C GLN A 49 -0.95 -7.34 -4.32
N ILE A 50 -1.32 -7.06 -5.58
CA ILE A 50 -2.38 -6.09 -5.89
C ILE A 50 -3.72 -6.47 -5.25
N GLY A 51 -4.07 -7.76 -5.22
CA GLY A 51 -5.30 -8.22 -4.57
C GLY A 51 -5.35 -7.90 -3.07
N THR A 52 -4.19 -7.93 -2.39
CA THR A 52 -4.10 -7.53 -0.98
C THR A 52 -4.34 -6.03 -0.80
N LEU A 53 -3.76 -5.21 -1.68
CA LEU A 53 -3.97 -3.76 -1.68
C LEU A 53 -5.44 -3.41 -1.95
N MET A 54 -6.06 -4.02 -2.96
CA MET A 54 -7.45 -3.74 -3.31
C MET A 54 -8.42 -4.16 -2.20
N ASN A 55 -8.17 -5.28 -1.53
CA ASN A 55 -8.95 -5.69 -0.37
C ASN A 55 -8.83 -4.66 0.77
N HIS A 56 -7.60 -4.20 1.06
CA HIS A 56 -7.36 -3.17 2.07
C HIS A 56 -8.15 -1.89 1.74
N LEU A 57 -8.06 -1.38 0.51
CA LEU A 57 -8.80 -0.22 0.04
C LEU A 57 -10.32 -0.39 0.15
N THR A 58 -10.83 -1.54 -0.29
CA THR A 58 -12.26 -1.87 -0.21
C THR A 58 -12.75 -1.81 1.24
N ILE A 59 -12.02 -2.44 2.16
CA ILE A 59 -12.37 -2.43 3.59
C ILE A 59 -12.29 -1.01 4.17
N SER A 60 -11.26 -0.25 3.84
CA SER A 60 -11.12 1.15 4.28
C SER A 60 -12.26 2.03 3.77
N ALA A 61 -12.74 1.81 2.53
CA ALA A 61 -13.92 2.48 1.99
C ALA A 61 -15.17 2.22 2.84
N TYR A 62 -15.42 0.95 3.18
CA TYR A 62 -16.55 0.58 4.04
C TYR A 62 -16.47 1.17 5.44
N LYS A 63 -15.26 1.46 5.93
CA LYS A 63 -15.03 2.11 7.23
C LYS A 63 -15.11 3.63 7.18
N GLY A 64 -15.21 4.22 5.99
CA GLY A 64 -15.14 5.67 5.80
C GLY A 64 -13.74 6.26 6.04
N GLU A 65 -12.70 5.45 5.93
CA GLU A 65 -11.29 5.83 6.13
C GLU A 65 -10.60 6.25 4.82
N PHE A 66 -11.35 6.62 3.77
CA PHE A 66 -10.77 7.16 2.55
C PHE A 66 -10.14 8.54 2.86
N PHE A 67 -8.81 8.59 2.87
CA PHE A 67 -8.05 9.81 3.08
C PHE A 67 -8.33 10.81 1.96
N GLU A 68 -8.58 12.06 2.35
CA GLU A 68 -8.70 13.22 1.47
C GLU A 68 -7.46 13.37 0.58
N GLU A 69 -7.69 13.78 -0.67
CA GLU A 69 -6.63 14.23 -1.58
C GLU A 69 -5.93 15.45 -0.95
N ASP A 70 -4.67 15.29 -0.54
CA ASP A 70 -3.81 16.44 -0.21
C ASP A 70 -3.59 17.26 -1.50
N VAL A 71 -4.25 18.42 -1.58
CA VAL A 71 -4.07 19.50 -2.56
C VAL A 71 -2.69 20.15 -2.43
#